data_AF-A0A1Y2BC23-F1
#
_entry.id   AF-A0A1Y2BC23-F1
#
_cell.length_a   1.000
_cell.length_b   1.000
_cell.length_c   1.000
_cell.angle_alpha   90.00
_cell.angle_beta   90.00
_cell.angle_gamma   90.00
#
_symmetry.space_group_name_H-M   'P 1'
#
loop_
_entity.id
_entity.type
_entity.pdbx_description
1 polymer ?
#
loop_
_entity_poly.entity_id
_entity_poly.type
_entity_poly.pdbx_seq_one_letter_code
_entity_poly.pdbx_strand_id
1 'polypeptide(L)'
;MFQDIFGIFQDPLAVEMLTTHIVHQLTSSNLGKIDVIVGLDARGFLLGPTSPCAGKLPGATTQVAYTKEYGTDYFEMQEGAIKKGQNVVILDDLIATGGSAKAAGELTVEYVFFIELSFLKGRDTLDAPTYAVMTFDD
;
A
#
# COMPACT_ATOMS: atom_id res chain seq x y z
N MET A 1 -8.83 -10.42 15.68
CA MET A 1 -8.96 -9.06 16.22
C MET A 1 -8.96 -8.10 15.03
N PHE A 2 -9.84 -7.10 15.00
CA PHE A 2 -9.87 -6.09 13.92
C PHE A 2 -9.14 -4.84 14.41
N GLN A 3 -8.12 -4.39 13.68
CA GLN A 3 -7.42 -3.14 13.98
C GLN A 3 -8.08 -2.00 13.20
N ASP A 4 -8.76 -1.12 13.92
CA ASP A 4 -9.46 0.02 13.33
C ASP A 4 -8.56 1.26 13.27
N ILE A 5 -8.18 1.65 12.05
CA ILE A 5 -7.39 2.87 11.81
C ILE A 5 -8.26 4.13 11.70
N PHE A 6 -9.59 4.00 11.61
CA PHE A 6 -10.46 5.13 11.29
C PHE A 6 -10.50 6.20 12.37
N GLY A 7 -10.17 5.85 13.62
CA GLY A 7 -10.01 6.81 14.71
C GLY A 7 -8.99 7.91 14.41
N ILE A 8 -7.94 7.61 13.63
CA ILE A 8 -6.93 8.60 13.24
C ILE A 8 -7.55 9.73 12.40
N PHE A 9 -8.49 9.41 11.51
CA PHE A 9 -9.13 10.41 10.64
C PHE A 9 -10.14 11.31 11.38
N GLN A 10 -10.44 11.03 12.65
CA GLN A 10 -11.28 11.88 13.48
C GLN A 10 -10.50 13.01 14.15
N ASP A 11 -9.16 12.96 14.13
CA ASP A 11 -8.27 13.98 14.69
C ASP A 11 -7.37 14.57 13.59
N PRO A 12 -7.56 15.85 13.19
CA PRO A 12 -6.73 16.51 12.20
C PRO A 12 -5.24 16.50 12.53
N LEU A 13 -4.87 16.59 13.81
CA LEU A 13 -3.46 16.56 14.22
C LEU A 13 -2.87 15.16 14.01
N ALA A 14 -3.64 14.10 14.31
CA ALA A 14 -3.19 12.74 14.08
C ALA A 14 -2.98 12.46 12.58
N VAL A 15 -3.84 12.98 11.70
CA VAL A 15 -3.67 12.90 10.24
C VAL A 15 -2.42 13.65 9.77
N GLU A 16 -2.18 14.86 10.27
CA GLU A 16 -0.98 15.65 9.94
C GLU A 16 0.29 14.92 10.37
N MET A 17 0.33 14.44 11.62
CA MET A 17 1.48 13.73 12.16
C MET A 17 1.80 12.47 11.35
N LEU A 18 0.79 11.68 11.04
CA LEU A 18 0.92 10.47 10.23
C LEU A 18 1.42 10.76 8.83
N THR A 19 0.84 11.76 8.15
CA THR A 19 1.26 12.16 6.80
C THR A 19 2.70 12.65 6.82
N THR A 20 3.06 13.50 7.78
CA THR A 20 4.42 14.01 7.95
C THR A 20 5.41 12.89 8.20
N HIS A 21 5.04 11.92 9.02
CA HIS A 21 5.86 10.75 9.33
C HIS A 21 6.14 9.88 8.11
N ILE A 22 5.11 9.60 7.29
CA ILE A 22 5.26 8.84 6.04
C ILE A 22 6.14 9.61 5.06
N VAL A 23 5.89 10.91 4.86
CA VAL A 23 6.71 11.74 3.97
C VAL A 23 8.16 11.77 4.44
N HIS A 24 8.40 11.90 5.75
CA HIS A 24 9.73 11.87 6.32
C HIS A 24 10.42 10.51 6.10
N GLN A 25 9.72 9.39 6.32
CA GLN A 25 10.24 8.05 6.04
C GLN A 25 10.67 7.92 4.57
N LEU A 26 9.80 8.30 3.65
CA LEU A 26 10.03 8.20 2.20
C LEU A 26 11.16 9.11 1.70
N THR A 27 11.37 10.26 2.35
CA THR A 27 12.40 11.23 1.96
C THR A 27 13.74 11.01 2.65
N SER A 28 13.73 10.33 3.82
CA SER A 28 14.93 10.01 4.59
C SER A 28 15.49 8.62 4.28
N SER A 29 14.68 7.74 3.68
CA SER A 29 15.13 6.44 3.23
C SER A 29 16.09 6.60 2.05
N ASN A 30 17.12 5.74 1.98
CA ASN A 30 18.12 5.78 0.90
C ASN A 30 17.61 5.13 -0.40
N LEU A 31 16.31 5.29 -0.70
CA LEU A 31 15.62 4.71 -1.86
C LEU A 31 15.87 5.51 -3.15
N GLY A 32 16.49 6.67 -3.03
CA GLY A 32 16.65 7.61 -4.14
C GLY A 32 15.36 8.37 -4.44
N LYS A 33 15.20 8.79 -5.70
CA LYS A 33 14.02 9.56 -6.12
C LYS A 33 12.80 8.65 -6.19
N ILE A 34 11.71 9.01 -5.53
CA ILE A 34 10.39 8.38 -5.68
C ILE A 34 9.62 9.14 -6.76
N ASP A 35 9.05 8.42 -7.74
CA ASP A 35 8.30 9.02 -8.85
C ASP A 35 6.79 8.87 -8.68
N VAL A 36 6.32 7.78 -8.07
CA VAL A 36 4.90 7.44 -7.94
C VAL A 36 4.62 6.78 -6.60
N ILE A 37 3.51 7.16 -5.96
CA ILE A 37 2.95 6.46 -4.79
C ILE A 37 1.64 5.82 -5.24
N VAL A 38 1.49 4.52 -5.01
CA VAL A 38 0.28 3.75 -5.33
C VAL A 38 -0.36 3.31 -4.04
N GLY A 39 -1.58 3.80 -3.77
CA GLY A 39 -2.43 3.26 -2.71
C GLY A 39 -3.06 1.95 -3.14
N LEU A 40 -3.15 0.96 -2.26
CA LEU A 40 -3.97 -0.23 -2.50
C LEU A 40 -5.42 0.01 -2.03
N ASP A 41 -6.37 -0.48 -2.81
CA ASP A 41 -7.80 -0.34 -2.58
C ASP A 41 -8.27 -1.12 -1.34
N ALA A 42 -9.18 -0.62 -0.50
CA ALA A 42 -9.80 0.72 -0.48
C ALA A 42 -9.23 1.66 0.59
N ARG A 43 -8.54 1.12 1.58
CA ARG A 43 -8.10 1.88 2.76
C ARG A 43 -6.74 2.56 2.56
N GLY A 44 -5.89 2.03 1.68
CA GLY A 44 -4.68 2.74 1.23
C GLY A 44 -4.99 4.07 0.52
N PHE A 45 -6.20 4.23 -0.05
CA PHE A 45 -6.65 5.48 -0.67
C PHE A 45 -7.01 6.60 0.31
N LEU A 46 -7.09 6.32 1.60
CA LEU A 46 -7.36 7.36 2.58
C LEU A 46 -6.20 8.38 2.66
N LEU A 47 -5.03 8.02 2.12
CA LEU A 47 -3.76 8.75 2.30
C LEU A 47 -2.90 8.86 1.03
N GLY A 48 -3.19 8.09 -0.02
CA GLY A 48 -2.66 8.26 -1.37
C GLY A 48 -3.71 8.87 -2.31
N PRO A 49 -3.34 9.37 -3.51
CA PRO A 49 -4.31 9.79 -4.50
C PRO A 49 -5.29 8.65 -4.81
N THR A 50 -6.58 8.96 -4.82
CA THR A 50 -7.67 8.00 -5.01
C THR A 50 -7.62 7.42 -6.42
N SER A 51 -7.36 6.12 -6.56
CA SER A 51 -7.50 5.41 -7.85
C SER A 51 -8.55 4.31 -7.68
N PRO A 52 -9.78 4.45 -8.18
CA PRO A 52 -10.87 3.55 -7.81
C PRO A 52 -10.68 2.08 -8.23
N CYS A 53 -11.44 1.20 -7.56
CA CYS A 53 -11.44 -0.27 -7.68
C CYS A 53 -11.62 -0.82 -9.10
N ALA A 54 -11.51 -2.15 -9.21
CA ALA A 54 -11.80 -2.87 -10.43
C ALA A 54 -13.15 -2.51 -11.06
N GLY A 55 -13.17 -2.21 -12.36
CA GLY A 55 -14.34 -1.78 -13.14
C GLY A 55 -14.79 -0.34 -12.90
N LYS A 56 -14.07 0.46 -12.10
CA LYS A 56 -14.41 1.86 -11.79
C LYS A 56 -13.44 2.88 -12.38
N LEU A 57 -12.30 2.44 -12.93
CA LEU A 57 -11.33 3.32 -13.57
C LEU A 57 -11.79 3.69 -14.99
N PRO A 58 -11.76 4.97 -15.38
CA PRO A 58 -12.06 5.36 -16.75
C PRO A 58 -10.92 4.95 -17.68
N GLY A 59 -11.26 4.56 -18.91
CA GLY A 59 -10.27 4.21 -19.95
C GLY A 59 -9.76 2.76 -19.86
N ALA A 60 -8.61 2.51 -20.48
CA ALA A 60 -8.00 1.18 -20.51
C ALA A 60 -7.29 0.86 -19.18
N THR A 61 -7.40 -0.39 -18.72
CA THR A 61 -6.84 -0.84 -17.44
C THR A 61 -6.09 -2.16 -17.61
N THR A 62 -5.05 -2.33 -16.80
CA THR A 62 -4.38 -3.61 -16.57
C THR A 62 -4.91 -4.21 -15.28
N GLN A 63 -5.18 -5.53 -15.29
CA GLN A 63 -5.63 -6.27 -14.12
C GLN A 63 -4.58 -7.28 -13.66
N VAL A 64 -4.41 -7.44 -12.34
CA VAL A 64 -3.59 -8.49 -11.73
C VAL A 64 -4.44 -9.28 -10.75
N ALA A 65 -4.54 -10.60 -10.96
CA ALA A 65 -5.27 -11.49 -10.08
C ALA A 65 -4.47 -11.81 -8.81
N TYR A 66 -5.13 -11.88 -7.67
CA TYR A 66 -4.56 -12.35 -6.41
C TYR A 66 -5.55 -13.25 -5.66
N THR A 67 -5.01 -14.17 -4.86
CA THR A 67 -5.81 -15.17 -4.15
C THR A 67 -6.14 -14.70 -2.74
N LYS A 68 -7.43 -14.72 -2.39
CA LYS A 68 -7.96 -14.54 -1.04
C LYS A 68 -8.27 -15.90 -0.40
N GLU A 69 -8.60 -15.90 0.90
CA GLU A 69 -8.97 -17.11 1.65
C GLU A 69 -10.17 -17.85 1.02
N TYR A 70 -11.09 -17.11 0.38
CA TYR A 70 -12.24 -17.65 -0.33
C TYR A 70 -12.39 -17.01 -1.72
N GLY A 71 -11.45 -17.28 -2.62
CA GLY A 71 -11.58 -16.96 -4.05
C GLY A 71 -10.43 -16.14 -4.64
N THR A 72 -10.62 -15.70 -5.88
CA THR A 72 -9.69 -14.83 -6.59
C THR A 72 -10.29 -13.45 -6.69
N ASP A 73 -9.49 -12.43 -6.45
CA ASP A 73 -9.84 -11.03 -6.65
C ASP A 73 -8.81 -10.37 -7.57
N TYR A 74 -9.07 -9.14 -8.02
CA TYR A 74 -8.25 -8.45 -9.00
C TYR A 74 -7.90 -7.04 -8.54
N PHE A 75 -6.63 -6.67 -8.68
CA PHE A 75 -6.23 -5.27 -8.70
C PHE A 75 -6.37 -4.73 -10.11
N GLU A 76 -6.81 -3.49 -10.23
CA GLU A 76 -6.81 -2.76 -11.49
C GLU A 76 -6.03 -1.46 -11.38
N MET A 77 -5.35 -1.11 -12.45
CA MET A 77 -4.66 0.16 -12.60
C MET A 77 -4.84 0.67 -14.03
N GLN A 78 -4.97 1.98 -14.22
CA GLN A 78 -5.06 2.55 -15.57
C GLN A 78 -3.78 2.29 -16.36
N GLU A 79 -3.93 1.95 -17.63
CA GLU A 79 -2.81 1.79 -18.54
C GLU A 79 -2.00 3.09 -18.61
N GLY A 80 -0.67 2.98 -18.44
CA GLY A 80 0.24 4.12 -18.47
C GLY A 80 0.29 4.96 -17.18
N ALA A 81 -0.43 4.57 -16.12
CA ALA A 81 -0.32 5.21 -14.79
C ALA A 81 1.11 5.13 -14.23
N ILE A 82 1.81 4.03 -14.53
CA ILE A 82 3.23 3.84 -14.22
C ILE A 82 3.99 3.69 -15.53
N LYS A 83 5.05 4.48 -15.69
CA LYS A 83 5.97 4.42 -16.82
C LYS A 83 7.17 3.57 -16.45
N LYS A 84 7.73 2.88 -17.44
CA LYS A 84 8.94 2.07 -17.28
C LYS A 84 10.08 2.91 -16.67
N GLY A 85 10.71 2.39 -15.62
CA GLY A 85 11.83 3.02 -14.94
C GLY A 85 11.44 4.04 -13.87
N GLN A 86 10.14 4.24 -13.58
CA GLN A 86 9.71 4.99 -12.41
C GLN A 86 9.90 4.17 -11.13
N ASN A 87 10.38 4.82 -10.08
CA ASN A 87 10.44 4.23 -8.75
C ASN A 87 9.10 4.38 -8.05
N VAL A 88 8.48 3.26 -7.68
CA VAL A 88 7.11 3.21 -7.16
C VAL A 88 7.11 2.78 -5.71
N VAL A 89 6.39 3.50 -4.86
CA VAL A 89 6.11 3.10 -3.48
C VAL A 89 4.68 2.58 -3.39
N ILE A 90 4.50 1.42 -2.76
CA ILE A 90 3.17 0.88 -2.45
C ILE A 90 2.79 1.30 -1.04
N LEU A 91 1.61 1.89 -0.88
CA LEU A 91 1.05 2.30 0.39
C LEU A 91 -0.25 1.54 0.66
N ASP A 92 -0.35 0.88 1.81
CA ASP A 92 -1.58 0.22 2.25
C ASP A 92 -1.77 0.42 3.75
N ASP A 93 -3.00 0.22 4.23
CA ASP A 93 -3.31 0.46 5.64
C ASP A 93 -2.81 -0.69 6.53
N LEU A 94 -2.94 -1.93 6.08
CA LEU A 94 -2.63 -3.09 6.90
C LEU A 94 -2.02 -4.22 6.08
N ILE A 95 -0.89 -4.75 6.54
CA ILE A 95 -0.37 -6.03 6.07
C ILE A 95 -0.73 -7.16 7.03
N ALA A 96 -1.46 -8.14 6.49
CA ALA A 96 -1.75 -9.42 7.13
C ALA A 96 -0.86 -10.52 6.53
N THR A 97 -1.37 -11.26 5.54
CA THR A 97 -0.64 -12.34 4.86
C THR A 97 0.23 -11.84 3.68
N GLY A 98 0.14 -10.56 3.32
CA GLY A 98 0.93 -9.95 2.23
C GLY A 98 0.41 -10.21 0.81
N GLY A 99 -0.65 -11.00 0.64
CA GLY A 99 -1.15 -11.40 -0.70
C GLY A 99 -1.58 -10.24 -1.60
N SER A 100 -2.16 -9.18 -1.04
CA SER A 100 -2.54 -7.96 -1.77
C SER A 100 -1.30 -7.22 -2.28
N ALA A 101 -0.38 -6.88 -1.38
CA ALA A 101 0.83 -6.15 -1.69
C ALA A 101 1.77 -6.91 -2.64
N LYS A 102 1.83 -8.24 -2.53
CA LYS A 102 2.62 -9.08 -3.43
C LYS A 102 2.19 -8.98 -4.90
N ALA A 103 0.91 -8.71 -5.17
CA ALA A 103 0.43 -8.51 -6.54
C ALA A 103 1.00 -7.23 -7.19
N ALA A 104 1.46 -6.28 -6.38
CA ALA A 104 2.19 -5.09 -6.84
C ALA A 104 3.72 -5.31 -6.91
N GLY A 105 4.20 -6.55 -6.67
CA GLY A 105 5.62 -6.93 -6.73
C GLY A 105 6.25 -6.67 -8.10
N GLU A 106 7.58 -6.67 -8.13
CA GLU A 106 8.44 -6.27 -9.26
C GLU A 106 8.40 -4.77 -9.67
N LEU A 107 7.34 -4.03 -9.34
CA LEU A 107 7.22 -2.60 -9.66
C LEU A 107 7.75 -1.67 -8.57
N THR A 108 7.84 -2.16 -7.33
CA THR A 108 8.04 -1.30 -6.17
C THR A 108 9.47 -1.27 -5.64
N VAL A 109 9.85 -0.11 -5.10
CA VAL A 109 11.12 0.09 -4.38
C VAL A 109 10.96 -0.01 -2.86
N GLU A 110 9.74 0.13 -2.33
CA GLU A 110 9.41 -0.03 -0.91
C GLU A 110 7.90 -0.20 -0.71
N TYR A 111 7.54 -1.09 0.21
CA TYR A 111 6.20 -1.23 0.75
C TYR A 111 6.07 -0.45 2.06
N VAL A 112 5.01 0.35 2.18
CA VAL A 112 4.67 1.10 3.39
C VAL A 112 3.30 0.67 3.89
N PHE A 113 3.25 0.26 5.15
CA PHE A 113 2.03 -0.11 5.85
C PHE A 113 1.83 0.74 7.10
N PHE A 114 0.59 0.92 7.54
CA PHE A 114 0.37 1.54 8.85
C PHE A 114 0.48 0.50 9.94
N ILE A 115 -0.18 -0.62 9.72
CA ILE A 115 -0.26 -1.72 10.66
C ILE A 115 0.34 -2.95 10.02
N GLU A 116 1.28 -3.56 10.72
CA GLU A 116 1.76 -4.90 10.44
C GLU A 116 1.27 -5.86 11.52
N LEU A 117 0.67 -6.97 11.09
CA LEU A 117 0.37 -8.12 11.94
C LEU A 117 1.53 -9.12 11.82
N SER A 118 2.56 -8.98 12.65
CA SER A 118 3.83 -9.71 12.48
C SER A 118 3.66 -11.23 12.62
N PHE A 119 2.71 -11.68 13.44
CA PHE A 119 2.38 -13.09 13.63
C PHE A 119 1.89 -13.79 12.36
N LEU A 120 1.42 -13.04 11.35
CA LEU A 120 1.01 -13.57 10.05
C LEU A 120 2.13 -13.64 9.02
N LYS A 121 3.32 -13.10 9.33
CA LYS A 121 4.52 -13.15 8.48
C LYS A 121 4.32 -12.64 7.06
N GLY A 122 3.44 -11.65 6.86
CA GLY A 122 3.16 -11.09 5.54
C GLY A 122 4.40 -10.48 4.89
N ARG A 123 5.28 -9.84 5.67
CA ARG A 123 6.55 -9.25 5.19
C ARG A 123 7.44 -10.26 4.49
N ASP A 124 7.45 -11.52 4.94
CA ASP A 124 8.28 -12.59 4.35
C ASP A 124 7.88 -12.93 2.91
N THR A 125 6.70 -12.48 2.48
CA THR A 125 6.16 -12.74 1.13
C THR A 125 6.51 -11.67 0.10
N LEU A 126 7.08 -10.55 0.55
CA LEU A 126 7.36 -9.36 -0.26
C LEU A 126 8.80 -9.33 -0.77
N ASP A 127 9.02 -8.68 -1.91
CA ASP A 127 10.28 -8.67 -2.67
C ASP A 127 11.07 -7.35 -2.56
N ALA A 128 10.58 -6.40 -1.76
CA ALA A 128 11.20 -5.10 -1.54
C ALA A 128 11.22 -4.73 -0.04
N PRO A 129 12.05 -3.74 0.37
CA PRO A 129 12.02 -3.20 1.73
C PRO A 129 10.59 -2.90 2.18
N THR A 130 10.31 -3.18 3.45
CA THR A 130 8.98 -3.01 4.02
C THR A 130 9.06 -2.19 5.29
N TYR A 131 8.31 -1.11 5.34
CA TYR A 131 8.16 -0.25 6.49
C TYR A 131 6.73 -0.35 7.05
N ALA A 132 6.60 -0.43 8.37
CA ALA A 132 5.33 -0.36 9.07
C ALA A 132 5.40 0.73 10.16
N VAL A 133 4.38 1.59 10.24
CA VAL A 133 4.31 2.62 11.29
C VAL A 133 4.10 1.98 12.67
N MET A 134 3.29 0.93 12.72
CA MET A 134 2.96 0.16 13.92
C MET A 134 3.02 -1.33 13.62
N THR A 135 3.59 -2.10 14.53
CA THR A 135 3.62 -3.56 14.46
C THR A 135 2.90 -4.15 15.67
N PHE A 136 2.04 -5.13 15.43
CA PHE A 136 1.33 -5.91 16.45
C PHE A 136 1.79 -7.37 16.37
N ASP A 137 2.16 -7.93 17.52
CA ASP A 137 2.72 -9.28 17.61
C ASP A 137 1.69 -10.35 18.00
N ASP A 138 0.44 -9.94 18.32
CA ASP A 138 -0.61 -10.78 18.89
C ASP A 138 -2.05 -10.25 18.64
#